data_AF-A0A260ZMG7-F1
#
_entry.id   AF-A0A260ZMG7-F1
#
_cell.length_a   1.000
_cell.length_b   1.000
_cell.length_c   1.000
_cell.angle_alpha   90.00
_cell.angle_beta   90.00
_cell.angle_gamma   90.00
#
_symmetry.space_group_name_H-M   'P 1'
#
loop_
_entity.id
_entity.type
_entity.pdbx_description
1 polymer ?
#
loop_
_entity_poly.entity_id
_entity_poly.type
_entity_poly.pdbx_seq_one_letter_code
_entity_poly.pdbx_strand_id
1 'polypeptide(L)'
;GSRKRSQQQVLSFSKLLIEQSGKLRKDSKPTEEESLQLENLRNTLNTQWKEQRDLIAENKVYVCYAKIGLLFVLTFSCLFDTSALQKILAVNCTWYPLVFIMETLVFLSVLYRLLKLRQQIIAANQSDVEEGTVKHINFGNMELSYTEKLEKCVDFYSQEVMPLKEEARTLDNRFFL
;
A
#
# COMPACT_ATOMS: atom_id res chain seq x y z
N GLY A 1 14.77 -13.61 -7.41
CA GLY A 1 16.22 -13.59 -7.17
C GLY A 1 16.96 -12.60 -8.06
N SER A 2 16.97 -12.80 -9.38
CA SER A 2 17.84 -12.07 -10.33
C SER A 2 17.62 -10.54 -10.38
N ARG A 3 16.38 -10.06 -10.36
CA ARG A 3 16.03 -8.63 -10.51
C ARG A 3 16.36 -7.76 -9.29
N LYS A 4 16.20 -8.28 -8.07
CA LYS A 4 16.58 -7.58 -6.84
C LYS A 4 18.09 -7.32 -6.79
N ARG A 5 18.87 -8.31 -7.25
CA ARG A 5 20.33 -8.24 -7.33
C ARG A 5 20.80 -7.20 -8.36
N SER A 6 20.13 -7.09 -9.50
CA SER A 6 20.46 -6.08 -10.51
C SER A 6 20.08 -4.65 -10.06
N GLN A 7 18.95 -4.47 -9.36
CA GLN A 7 18.57 -3.15 -8.82
C GLN A 7 19.50 -2.70 -7.69
N GLN A 8 19.90 -3.60 -6.78
CA GLN A 8 20.89 -3.30 -5.75
C GLN A 8 22.26 -2.94 -6.36
N GLN A 9 22.66 -3.63 -7.43
CA GLN A 9 23.88 -3.28 -8.17
C GLN A 9 23.78 -1.87 -8.73
N VAL A 10 22.70 -1.53 -9.43
CA VAL A 10 22.48 -0.18 -9.98
C VAL A 10 22.53 0.89 -8.88
N LEU A 11 21.88 0.66 -7.74
CA LEU A 11 21.93 1.59 -6.61
C LEU A 11 23.34 1.77 -6.05
N SER A 12 24.11 0.67 -5.89
CA SER A 12 25.49 0.75 -5.42
C SER A 12 26.41 1.47 -6.41
N PHE A 13 26.22 1.25 -7.71
CA PHE A 13 26.93 1.97 -8.77
C PHE A 13 26.56 3.45 -8.78
N SER A 14 25.29 3.80 -8.63
CA SER A 14 24.84 5.19 -8.53
C SER A 14 25.48 5.89 -7.34
N LYS A 15 25.51 5.27 -6.16
CA LYS A 15 26.19 5.84 -4.98
C LYS A 15 27.68 6.08 -5.22
N LEU A 16 28.37 5.11 -5.83
CA LEU A 16 29.78 5.25 -6.18
C LEU A 16 30.03 6.40 -7.17
N LEU A 17 29.17 6.58 -8.17
CA LEU A 17 29.26 7.69 -9.13
C LEU A 17 29.02 9.05 -8.46
N ILE A 18 28.10 9.12 -7.50
CA ILE A 18 27.84 10.34 -6.71
C ILE A 18 29.06 10.68 -5.85
N GLU A 19 29.67 9.68 -5.20
CA GLU A 19 30.88 9.87 -4.40
C GLU A 19 32.08 10.32 -5.26
N GLN A 20 32.27 9.71 -6.43
CA GLN A 20 33.34 10.10 -7.35
C GLN A 20 33.12 11.49 -7.95
N SER A 21 31.90 11.82 -8.34
CA SER A 21 31.56 13.16 -8.83
C SER A 21 31.73 14.22 -7.73
N GLY A 22 31.37 13.94 -6.48
CA GLY A 22 31.64 14.82 -5.34
C GLY A 22 33.13 15.05 -5.08
N LYS A 23 33.96 14.00 -5.21
CA LYS A 23 35.43 14.11 -5.11
C LYS A 23 36.03 14.99 -6.22
N LEU A 24 35.49 14.92 -7.44
CA LEU A 24 35.90 15.75 -8.58
C LEU A 24 35.41 17.20 -8.49
N ARG A 25 34.30 17.44 -7.78
CA ARG A 25 33.56 18.70 -7.75
C ARG A 25 33.87 19.61 -6.56
N LYS A 26 34.87 19.28 -5.72
CA LYS A 26 35.14 19.92 -4.42
C LYS A 26 34.99 21.45 -4.31
N ASP A 27 35.15 22.21 -5.40
CA ASP A 27 35.04 23.68 -5.42
C ASP A 27 33.99 24.27 -6.41
N SER A 28 33.18 23.43 -7.09
CA SER A 28 32.23 23.88 -8.12
C SER A 28 30.80 23.99 -7.56
N LYS A 29 30.22 25.20 -7.64
CA LYS A 29 28.77 25.36 -7.47
C LYS A 29 28.01 24.58 -8.55
N PRO A 30 26.83 24.01 -8.22
CA PRO A 30 25.98 23.37 -9.21
C PRO A 30 25.53 24.37 -10.27
N THR A 31 25.44 23.92 -11.51
CA THR A 31 24.86 24.71 -12.60
C THR A 31 23.34 24.79 -12.40
N GLU A 32 22.74 25.88 -12.88
CA GLU A 32 21.28 26.09 -12.81
C GLU A 32 20.50 24.89 -13.38
N GLU A 33 20.96 24.34 -14.51
CA GLU A 33 20.39 23.14 -15.13
C GLU A 33 20.39 21.91 -14.21
N GLU A 34 21.48 21.63 -13.50
CA GLU A 34 21.56 20.49 -12.59
C GLU A 34 20.68 20.68 -11.36
N SER A 35 20.53 21.92 -10.90
CA SER A 35 19.62 22.25 -9.81
C SER A 35 18.16 22.02 -10.21
N LEU A 36 17.80 22.39 -11.45
CA LEU A 36 16.47 22.16 -12.02
C LEU A 36 16.21 20.65 -12.22
N GLN A 37 17.19 19.90 -12.71
CA GLN A 37 17.09 18.44 -12.83
C GLN A 37 16.89 17.75 -11.48
N LEU A 38 17.60 18.20 -10.45
CA LEU A 38 17.47 17.67 -9.09
C LEU A 38 16.08 17.97 -8.50
N GLU A 39 15.57 19.16 -8.72
CA GLU A 39 14.22 19.55 -8.28
C GLU A 39 13.14 18.76 -9.02
N ASN A 40 13.30 18.55 -10.32
CA ASN A 40 12.39 17.73 -11.11
C ASN A 40 12.42 16.25 -10.65
N LEU A 41 13.62 15.71 -10.38
CA LEU A 41 13.79 14.36 -9.82
C LEU A 41 13.08 14.23 -8.46
N ARG A 42 13.29 15.20 -7.56
CA ARG A 42 12.63 15.26 -6.26
C ARG A 42 11.10 15.24 -6.41
N ASN A 43 10.57 16.11 -7.25
CA ASN A 43 9.13 16.20 -7.48
C ASN A 43 8.58 14.89 -8.06
N THR A 44 9.27 14.30 -9.02
CA THR A 44 8.88 13.01 -9.62
C THR A 44 8.87 11.90 -8.58
N LEU A 45 9.89 11.80 -7.73
CA LEU A 45 9.98 10.79 -6.68
C LEU A 45 8.86 10.94 -5.64
N ASN A 46 8.59 12.18 -5.21
CA ASN A 46 7.50 12.47 -4.28
C ASN A 46 6.13 12.10 -4.86
N THR A 47 5.89 12.42 -6.14
CA THR A 47 4.65 12.05 -6.84
C THR A 47 4.52 10.52 -6.95
N GLN A 48 5.56 9.82 -7.39
CA GLN A 48 5.52 8.36 -7.51
C GLN A 48 5.29 7.66 -6.18
N TRP A 49 5.91 8.16 -5.09
CA TRP A 49 5.68 7.65 -3.75
C TRP A 49 4.22 7.81 -3.34
N LYS A 50 3.67 9.01 -3.52
CA LYS A 50 2.28 9.32 -3.15
C LYS A 50 1.29 8.47 -3.92
N GLU A 51 1.42 8.40 -5.24
CA GLU A 51 0.55 7.59 -6.11
C GLU A 51 0.57 6.12 -5.72
N GLN A 52 1.75 5.53 -5.51
CA GLN A 52 1.84 4.10 -5.15
C GLN A 52 1.30 3.80 -3.76
N ARG A 53 1.57 4.68 -2.80
CA ARG A 53 1.03 4.55 -1.44
C ARG A 53 -0.50 4.63 -1.46
N ASP A 54 -1.06 5.61 -2.16
CA ASP A 54 -2.51 5.82 -2.25
C ASP A 54 -3.18 4.62 -2.95
N LEU A 55 -2.57 4.07 -4.02
CA LEU A 55 -3.04 2.85 -4.68
C LEU A 55 -3.01 1.61 -3.76
N ILE A 56 -1.94 1.42 -2.99
CA ILE A 56 -1.83 0.29 -2.04
C ILE A 56 -2.90 0.42 -0.95
N ALA A 57 -3.10 1.64 -0.43
CA ALA A 57 -4.11 1.93 0.58
C ALA A 57 -5.53 1.66 0.06
N GLU A 58 -5.85 2.14 -1.15
CA GLU A 58 -7.13 1.92 -1.80
C GLU A 58 -7.38 0.42 -2.03
N ASN A 59 -6.38 -0.32 -2.51
CA ASN A 59 -6.53 -1.74 -2.77
C ASN A 59 -6.76 -2.56 -1.48
N LYS A 60 -6.06 -2.24 -0.38
CA LYS A 60 -6.30 -2.89 0.93
C LYS A 60 -7.75 -2.70 1.39
N VAL A 61 -8.30 -1.50 1.19
CA VAL A 61 -9.70 -1.19 1.49
C VAL A 61 -10.64 -1.96 0.55
N TYR A 62 -10.35 -1.99 -0.74
CA TYR A 62 -11.16 -2.72 -1.73
C TYR A 62 -11.24 -4.22 -1.44
N VAL A 63 -10.11 -4.89 -1.14
CA VAL A 63 -10.09 -6.31 -0.76
C VAL A 63 -10.96 -6.56 0.48
N CYS A 64 -10.96 -5.63 1.44
CA CYS A 64 -11.84 -5.73 2.60
C CYS A 64 -13.32 -5.62 2.21
N TYR A 65 -13.68 -4.71 1.30
CA TYR A 65 -15.04 -4.59 0.77
C TYR A 65 -15.46 -5.83 -0.02
N ALA A 66 -14.58 -6.39 -0.86
CA ALA A 66 -14.85 -7.62 -1.59
C ALA A 66 -15.15 -8.80 -0.65
N LYS A 67 -14.39 -8.94 0.45
CA LYS A 67 -14.65 -9.95 1.50
C LYS A 67 -16.00 -9.74 2.20
N ILE A 68 -16.35 -8.50 2.52
CA ILE A 68 -17.64 -8.17 3.11
C ILE A 68 -18.77 -8.51 2.13
N GLY A 69 -18.64 -8.12 0.86
CA GLY A 69 -19.61 -8.43 -0.20
C GLY A 69 -19.80 -9.94 -0.39
N LEU A 70 -18.71 -10.70 -0.45
CA LEU A 70 -18.77 -12.17 -0.54
C LEU A 70 -19.47 -12.80 0.66
N LEU A 71 -19.21 -12.30 1.87
CA LEU A 71 -19.89 -12.76 3.08
C LEU A 71 -21.40 -12.53 3.02
N PHE A 72 -21.84 -11.38 2.52
CA PHE A 72 -23.27 -11.10 2.30
C PHE A 72 -23.88 -12.08 1.30
N VAL A 73 -23.24 -12.27 0.13
CA VAL A 73 -23.75 -13.19 -0.91
C VAL A 73 -23.89 -14.60 -0.35
N LEU A 74 -22.86 -15.11 0.33
CA LEU A 74 -22.88 -16.45 0.93
C LEU A 74 -24.03 -16.59 1.93
N THR A 75 -24.20 -15.60 2.80
CA THR A 75 -25.26 -15.61 3.83
C THR A 75 -26.65 -15.57 3.19
N PHE A 76 -26.85 -14.73 2.16
CA PHE A 76 -28.11 -14.70 1.42
C PHE A 76 -28.41 -16.04 0.73
N SER A 77 -27.41 -16.68 0.12
CA SER A 77 -27.56 -18.01 -0.45
C SER A 77 -27.95 -19.05 0.61
N CYS A 78 -27.26 -19.08 1.75
CA CYS A 78 -27.58 -20.03 2.82
C CYS A 78 -28.99 -19.79 3.42
N LEU A 79 -29.39 -18.53 3.63
CA LEU A 79 -30.75 -18.21 4.08
C LEU A 79 -31.81 -18.63 3.06
N PHE A 80 -31.53 -18.46 1.77
CA PHE A 80 -32.43 -18.87 0.68
C PHE A 80 -32.58 -20.39 0.63
N ASP A 81 -31.47 -21.13 0.67
CA ASP A 81 -31.46 -22.59 0.66
C ASP A 81 -32.18 -23.16 1.89
N THR A 82 -31.88 -22.64 3.07
CA THR A 82 -32.52 -23.00 4.34
C THR A 82 -34.03 -22.72 4.29
N SER A 83 -34.46 -21.58 3.74
CA SER A 83 -35.88 -21.27 3.55
C SER A 83 -36.57 -22.19 2.53
N ALA A 84 -35.88 -22.56 1.45
CA ALA A 84 -36.39 -23.46 0.43
C ALA A 84 -36.58 -24.88 0.98
N LEU A 85 -35.59 -25.39 1.72
CA LEU A 85 -35.67 -26.68 2.41
C LEU A 85 -36.83 -26.71 3.42
N GLN A 86 -37.02 -25.64 4.19
CA GLN A 86 -38.15 -25.54 5.13
C GLN A 86 -39.50 -25.70 4.43
N LYS A 87 -39.67 -25.04 3.27
CA LYS A 87 -40.90 -25.11 2.47
C LYS A 87 -41.10 -26.50 1.85
N ILE A 88 -40.04 -27.09 1.30
CA ILE A 88 -40.08 -28.43 0.68
C ILE A 88 -40.46 -29.50 1.69
N LEU A 89 -39.88 -29.45 2.89
CA LEU A 89 -40.17 -30.42 3.94
C LEU A 89 -41.54 -30.19 4.60
N ALA A 90 -42.23 -29.06 4.34
CA ALA A 90 -43.48 -28.67 5.02
C ALA A 90 -43.41 -28.79 6.56
N VAL A 91 -42.18 -28.66 7.09
CA VAL A 91 -41.88 -28.91 8.49
C VAL A 91 -42.10 -27.59 9.25
N ASN A 92 -43.18 -27.53 10.03
CA ASN A 92 -43.38 -26.52 11.08
C ASN A 92 -42.54 -26.87 12.32
N CYS A 93 -41.24 -27.17 12.17
CA CYS A 93 -40.38 -27.49 13.31
C CYS A 93 -40.02 -26.22 14.08
N THR A 94 -40.26 -26.26 15.39
CA THR A 94 -39.86 -25.28 16.40
C THR A 94 -38.35 -25.03 16.48
N TRP A 95 -37.52 -25.92 15.91
CA TRP A 95 -36.05 -25.82 15.92
C TRP A 95 -35.47 -24.98 14.78
N TYR A 96 -36.23 -24.75 13.71
CA TYR A 96 -35.78 -23.98 12.54
C TYR A 96 -35.42 -22.52 12.88
N PRO A 97 -36.21 -21.80 13.71
CA PRO A 97 -35.84 -20.48 14.19
C PRO A 97 -34.50 -20.45 14.96
N LEU A 98 -34.16 -21.51 15.70
CA LEU A 98 -32.89 -21.60 16.41
C LEU A 98 -31.70 -21.70 15.44
N VAL A 99 -31.85 -22.43 14.34
CA VAL A 99 -30.83 -22.52 13.29
C VAL A 99 -30.61 -21.16 12.63
N PHE A 100 -31.68 -20.46 12.27
CA PHE A 100 -31.62 -19.10 11.72
C PHE A 100 -30.93 -18.10 12.66
N ILE A 101 -31.24 -18.17 13.96
CA ILE A 101 -30.61 -17.29 14.97
C ILE A 101 -29.10 -17.58 15.05
N MET A 102 -28.69 -18.85 15.10
CA MET A 102 -27.28 -19.22 15.17
C MET A 102 -26.51 -18.81 13.91
N GLU A 103 -27.10 -19.00 12.72
CA GLU A 103 -26.51 -18.58 11.44
C GLU A 103 -26.32 -17.06 11.38
N THR A 104 -27.33 -16.30 11.84
CA THR A 104 -27.26 -14.84 11.93
C THR A 104 -26.19 -14.38 12.91
N LEU A 105 -26.03 -15.04 14.06
CA LEU A 105 -24.99 -14.73 15.04
C LEU A 105 -23.59 -15.00 14.49
N VAL A 106 -23.40 -16.11 13.78
CA VAL A 106 -22.11 -16.42 13.13
C VAL A 106 -21.79 -15.35 12.09
N PHE A 107 -22.74 -14.99 11.22
CA PHE A 107 -22.58 -13.91 10.24
C PHE A 107 -22.18 -12.59 10.91
N LEU A 108 -22.91 -12.17 11.95
CA LEU A 108 -22.62 -10.94 12.69
C LEU A 108 -21.22 -10.96 13.32
N SER A 109 -20.79 -12.09 13.86
CA SER A 109 -19.46 -12.23 14.48
C SER A 109 -18.34 -12.07 13.46
N VAL A 110 -18.50 -12.64 12.25
CA VAL A 110 -17.53 -12.55 11.16
C VAL A 110 -17.55 -11.14 10.57
N LEU A 111 -18.73 -10.57 10.34
CA LEU A 111 -18.89 -9.19 9.87
C LEU A 111 -18.23 -8.19 10.83
N TYR A 112 -18.44 -8.35 12.14
CA TYR A 112 -17.82 -7.50 13.15
C TYR A 112 -16.29 -7.56 13.09
N ARG A 113 -15.71 -8.76 12.94
CA ARG A 113 -14.25 -8.91 12.77
C ARG A 113 -13.74 -8.22 11.51
N LEU A 114 -14.44 -8.37 10.38
CA LEU A 114 -14.08 -7.70 9.12
C LEU A 114 -14.20 -6.18 9.21
N LEU A 115 -15.25 -5.66 9.84
CA LEU A 115 -15.42 -4.22 10.07
C LEU A 115 -14.35 -3.66 10.99
N LYS A 116 -13.95 -4.40 12.02
CA LYS A 116 -12.84 -4.03 12.90
C LYS A 116 -11.52 -4.00 12.14
N LEU A 117 -11.25 -5.00 11.29
CA LEU A 117 -10.08 -5.00 10.41
C LEU A 117 -10.10 -3.80 9.44
N ARG A 118 -11.26 -3.46 8.87
CA ARG A 118 -11.42 -2.27 8.03
C ARG A 118 -11.05 -0.99 8.79
N GLN A 119 -11.56 -0.82 10.00
CA GLN A 119 -11.24 0.35 10.83
C GLN A 119 -9.76 0.42 11.15
N GLN A 120 -9.11 -0.71 11.43
CA GLN A 120 -7.66 -0.76 11.66
C GLN A 120 -6.87 -0.40 10.40
N ILE A 121 -7.27 -0.87 9.21
CA ILE A 121 -6.61 -0.51 7.95
C ILE A 121 -6.76 0.99 7.66
N ILE A 122 -7.96 1.55 7.86
CA ILE A 122 -8.20 2.99 7.67
C ILE A 122 -7.39 3.80 8.68
N ALA A 123 -7.40 3.41 9.95
CA ALA A 123 -6.66 4.08 11.02
C ALA A 123 -5.15 4.00 10.80
N ALA A 124 -4.61 2.87 10.36
CA ALA A 124 -3.19 2.72 10.02
C ALA A 124 -2.80 3.59 8.82
N ASN A 125 -3.62 3.61 7.77
CA ASN A 125 -3.39 4.47 6.62
C ASN A 125 -3.49 5.97 6.98
N GLN A 126 -4.29 6.34 7.99
CA GLN A 126 -4.41 7.71 8.49
C GLN A 126 -3.29 8.07 9.49
N SER A 127 -2.87 7.14 10.35
CA SER A 127 -1.76 7.35 11.29
C SER A 127 -0.43 7.47 10.57
N ASP A 128 -0.20 6.71 9.49
CA ASP A 128 0.98 6.88 8.62
C ASP A 128 1.04 8.29 8.00
N VAL A 129 -0.09 8.99 7.90
CA VAL A 129 -0.21 10.37 7.43
C VAL A 129 -0.02 11.38 8.58
N GLU A 130 -0.50 11.09 9.79
CA GLU A 130 -0.42 11.99 10.96
C GLU A 130 0.86 11.85 11.80
N GLU A 131 1.47 10.67 11.89
CA GLU A 131 2.60 10.38 12.79
C GLU A 131 3.96 10.92 12.28
N GLY A 132 3.95 11.87 11.34
CA GLY A 132 5.15 12.56 10.88
C GLY A 132 6.03 11.77 9.90
N THR A 133 5.59 10.59 9.45
CA THR A 133 6.19 9.84 8.34
C THR A 133 5.75 10.34 6.96
N VAL A 134 5.47 11.64 6.82
CA VAL A 134 5.57 12.27 5.51
C VAL A 134 7.05 12.33 5.16
N LYS A 135 7.63 11.20 4.75
CA LYS A 135 8.94 11.11 4.09
C LYS A 135 8.80 11.74 2.70
N HIS A 136 8.42 13.00 2.63
CA HIS A 136 8.64 13.79 1.43
C HIS A 136 10.10 14.23 1.50
N ILE A 137 10.80 14.17 0.37
CA ILE A 137 12.13 14.79 0.31
C ILE A 137 11.90 16.30 0.38
N ASN A 138 12.17 16.90 1.55
CA ASN A 138 12.29 18.34 1.69
C ASN A 138 13.76 18.67 1.91
N PHE A 139 14.34 19.41 0.96
CA PHE A 139 15.72 19.86 1.10
C PHE A 139 15.87 20.99 2.14
N GLY A 140 14.77 21.63 2.56
CA GLY A 140 14.77 22.74 3.51
C GLY A 140 15.66 23.91 3.09
N ASN A 141 15.86 24.85 4.00
CA ASN A 141 16.88 25.92 3.88
C ASN A 141 18.31 25.42 4.19
N MET A 142 18.53 24.11 4.27
CA MET A 142 19.87 23.59 4.58
C MET A 142 20.80 23.81 3.38
N GLU A 143 21.96 24.41 3.64
CA GLU A 143 23.11 24.49 2.73
C GLU A 143 23.75 23.09 2.56
N LEU A 144 22.95 22.12 2.11
CA LEU A 144 23.46 20.82 1.70
C LEU A 144 24.12 20.96 0.34
N SER A 145 25.26 20.29 0.18
CA SER A 145 25.94 20.18 -1.10
C SER A 145 25.04 19.47 -2.12
N TYR A 146 25.27 19.74 -3.40
CA TYR A 146 24.52 19.10 -4.49
C TYR A 146 24.54 17.56 -4.38
N THR A 147 25.70 17.00 -4.03
CA THR A 147 25.91 15.56 -3.88
C THR A 147 25.15 14.98 -2.69
N GLU A 148 25.08 15.69 -1.57
CA GLU A 148 24.26 15.25 -0.41
C GLU A 148 22.77 15.27 -0.74
N LYS A 149 22.30 16.27 -1.49
CA LYS A 149 20.91 16.32 -1.94
C LYS A 149 20.59 15.17 -2.89
N LEU A 150 21.52 14.82 -3.78
CA LEU A 150 21.36 13.70 -4.71
C LEU A 150 21.40 12.34 -4.00
N GLU A 151 22.28 12.18 -3.00
CA GLU A 151 22.32 10.98 -2.15
C GLU A 151 21.00 10.79 -1.39
N LYS A 152 20.44 11.85 -0.81
CA LYS A 152 19.10 11.80 -0.18
C LYS A 152 18.00 11.34 -1.15
N CYS A 153 18.02 11.78 -2.41
CA CYS A 153 17.08 11.30 -3.43
C CYS A 153 17.23 9.80 -3.71
N VAL A 154 18.47 9.31 -3.83
CA VAL A 154 18.76 7.89 -4.07
C VAL A 154 18.35 7.04 -2.87
N ASP A 155 18.64 7.51 -1.65
CA ASP A 155 18.25 6.83 -0.42
C ASP A 155 16.73 6.73 -0.31
N PHE A 156 16.02 7.84 -0.52
CA PHE A 156 14.56 7.86 -0.53
C PHE A 156 13.97 6.90 -1.57
N TYR A 157 14.51 6.90 -2.80
CA TYR A 157 14.07 5.96 -3.82
C TYR A 157 14.25 4.51 -3.37
N SER A 158 15.40 4.18 -2.78
CA SER A 158 15.72 2.81 -2.37
C SER A 158 14.91 2.32 -1.16
N GLN A 159 14.65 3.20 -0.19
CA GLN A 159 14.00 2.85 1.06
C GLN A 159 12.47 2.90 0.98
N GLU A 160 11.92 3.80 0.17
CA GLU A 160 10.48 4.09 0.16
C GLU A 160 9.84 3.75 -1.19
N VAL A 161 10.32 4.33 -2.28
CA VAL A 161 9.69 4.17 -3.60
C VAL A 161 9.85 2.75 -4.15
N MET A 162 11.03 2.15 -4.00
CA MET A 162 11.32 0.83 -4.55
C MET A 162 10.52 -0.30 -3.88
N PRO A 163 10.40 -0.35 -2.53
CA PRO A 163 9.53 -1.32 -1.87
C PRO A 163 8.05 -1.15 -2.22
N LEU A 164 7.54 0.10 -2.24
CA LEU A 164 6.16 0.38 -2.64
C LEU A 164 5.88 -0.07 -4.08
N LYS A 165 6.83 0.15 -5.00
CA LYS A 165 6.70 -0.27 -6.40
C LYS A 165 6.67 -1.78 -6.55
N GLU A 166 7.38 -2.49 -5.68
CA GLU A 166 7.36 -3.94 -5.65
C GLU A 166 6.03 -4.45 -5.04
N GLU A 167 5.57 -3.87 -3.93
CA GLU A 167 4.29 -4.21 -3.30
C GLU A 167 3.11 -3.99 -4.27
N ALA A 168 3.04 -2.82 -4.92
CA ALA A 168 2.03 -2.49 -5.92
C ALA A 168 2.00 -3.51 -7.08
N ARG A 169 3.17 -3.94 -7.57
CA ARG A 169 3.25 -5.00 -8.60
C ARG A 169 2.78 -6.36 -8.08
N THR A 170 3.10 -6.71 -6.84
CA THR A 170 2.60 -7.97 -6.27
C THR A 170 1.09 -7.96 -6.04
N LEU A 171 0.51 -6.78 -5.81
CA LEU A 171 -0.93 -6.61 -5.69
C LEU A 171 -1.62 -6.72 -7.05
N ASP A 172 -1.07 -6.09 -8.08
CA ASP A 172 -1.57 -6.16 -9.46
C ASP A 172 -1.56 -7.61 -9.99
N ASN A 173 -0.44 -8.34 -9.79
CA ASN A 173 -0.35 -9.75 -10.19
C ASN A 173 -1.31 -10.68 -9.43
N ARG A 174 -1.73 -10.33 -8.20
CA ARG A 174 -2.69 -11.14 -7.42
C ARG A 174 -4.14 -10.92 -7.85
N PHE A 175 -4.44 -9.84 -8.57
CA PHE A 175 -5.78 -9.59 -9.11
C PHE A 175 -6.07 -10.40 -10.38
N PHE A 176 -5.03 -10.87 -11.08
CA PHE A 176 -5.14 -11.61 -12.33
C PHE A 176 -5.06 -13.15 -12.18
N LEU A 177 -4.91 -13.66 -10.95
CA LEU A 177 -4.84 -15.09 -10.62
C LEU A 177 -6.05 -15.51 -9.79
#